data_AF-L0A767-F1
#
_entry.id   AF-L0A767-F1
#
_cell.length_a   1.000
_cell.length_b   1.000
_cell.length_c   1.000
_cell.angle_alpha   90.00
_cell.angle_beta   90.00
_cell.angle_gamma   90.00
#
_symmetry.space_group_name_H-M   'P 1'
#
loop_
_entity.id
_entity.type
_entity.pdbx_description
1 polymer ?
#
loop_
_entity_poly.entity_id
_entity_poly.type
_entity_poly.pdbx_seq_one_letter_code
_entity_poly.pdbx_strand_id
1 'polypeptide(L)'
;MMNKRSRNALVVTLTLATALIAQTALSGGTEGPSAKQQSNQQQQTSTAQGVFVLPDGYKIEKVVDGLTYPTALTWDDQGKMYVAEAGGGFLEQLSASRIMLIENGKARQVVNLTDQTLHGSGTNRGVHNPVVGLVWHDGAFYFTHRDPKDLTGAVSRVTKDGKMERLLSGFIDSQTEHQLDDIKMGPDGKMYLLSGPAANAAVVGPDEKPYLIRSPKAHTTPCKDIVLKGLDFQSEDFRTEQKGDMVRTGAYVPFGTETTPGQVIKGRTKCGGAILTFDPKDPEGTLEVYAWGTRNLIGIAWDDQGNAYAAENGYDVRGSRPVNDQYDATYRIKKGAWYGWPDFSAAKEPVSLPKFAPPKEHLAEVFVNGKSQGKMVGTVIDHQASGLTPPDPALVAGLHPVNSSPSMLDVAPASWGDWAGHIFVAEWGDLAPPTNPLRKQPVGSRIVRIDPKTGQKQVMPFIHNRRPGPASTQGAKGMGLERPFDVKFGPDGAMYIVDYGQVITDMERAKRGLPPHEPQAGTGIIWKVTKSK
;
A
#
# COMPACT_ATOMS: atom_id res chain seq x y z
N MET A 1 11.07 -17.13 73.57
CA MET A 1 11.12 -16.23 74.74
C MET A 1 11.92 -14.98 74.37
N MET A 2 11.52 -13.80 74.89
CA MET A 2 12.28 -12.57 75.25
C MET A 2 13.76 -12.40 74.79
N ASN A 3 14.31 -11.21 74.44
CA ASN A 3 13.76 -9.84 74.25
C ASN A 3 14.80 -8.85 73.62
N LYS A 4 14.34 -7.92 72.75
CA LYS A 4 14.70 -6.47 72.59
C LYS A 4 16.13 -5.90 72.24
N ARG A 5 16.06 -4.89 71.34
CA ARG A 5 16.87 -3.63 71.15
C ARG A 5 18.21 -3.74 70.38
N SER A 6 18.69 -2.74 69.61
CA SER A 6 18.27 -1.33 69.36
C SER A 6 18.65 -0.77 67.96
N ARG A 7 18.20 0.46 67.64
CA ARG A 7 18.31 1.21 66.36
C ARG A 7 19.72 1.72 66.02
N ASN A 8 19.97 2.00 64.72
CA ASN A 8 20.27 3.35 64.22
C ASN A 8 20.15 3.45 62.69
N ALA A 9 20.02 4.68 62.17
CA ALA A 9 19.78 4.99 60.75
C ALA A 9 20.79 6.03 60.23
N LEU A 10 21.01 6.07 58.91
CA LEU A 10 21.49 7.28 58.24
C LEU A 10 21.00 7.34 56.79
N VAL A 11 20.63 8.54 56.35
CA VAL A 11 20.21 8.89 54.98
C VAL A 11 21.36 9.62 54.31
N VAL A 12 21.59 9.40 53.02
CA VAL A 12 22.52 10.18 52.20
C VAL A 12 21.78 10.79 51.02
N THR A 13 21.85 12.11 50.93
CA THR A 13 21.36 12.92 49.81
C THR A 13 22.58 13.47 49.08
N LEU A 14 22.59 13.49 47.74
CA LEU A 14 23.66 14.15 46.99
C LEU A 14 23.10 15.05 45.90
N THR A 15 23.34 16.35 46.05
CA THR A 15 23.13 17.41 45.06
C THR A 15 24.42 17.67 44.30
N LEU A 16 24.34 18.06 43.02
CA LEU A 16 25.46 18.71 42.33
C LEU A 16 24.95 19.83 41.41
N ALA A 17 25.72 20.91 41.32
CA ALA A 17 25.37 22.15 40.61
C ALA A 17 26.38 22.50 39.51
N THR A 18 25.99 23.41 38.62
CA THR A 18 26.71 23.87 37.42
C THR A 18 27.59 25.10 37.63
N ALA A 19 28.74 25.19 36.92
CA ALA A 19 29.42 26.45 36.54
C ALA A 19 30.41 26.22 35.35
N LEU A 20 30.94 27.29 34.74
CA LEU A 20 31.41 27.36 33.33
C LEU A 20 32.64 28.31 33.15
N ILE A 21 33.29 28.31 31.95
CA ILE A 21 34.24 29.32 31.37
C ILE A 21 35.72 29.17 31.88
N ALA A 22 36.85 29.35 31.13
CA ALA A 22 37.18 29.96 29.81
C ALA A 22 38.34 29.25 29.02
N GLN A 23 38.76 29.86 27.88
CA GLN A 23 39.63 29.33 26.79
C GLN A 23 41.14 29.64 26.87
N THR A 24 41.95 28.96 26.04
CA THR A 24 43.01 29.54 25.15
C THR A 24 43.34 28.55 24.00
N ALA A 25 44.03 28.97 22.93
CA ALA A 25 44.02 28.29 21.61
C ALA A 25 45.40 28.14 20.91
N LEU A 26 45.39 27.55 19.68
CA LEU A 26 46.50 27.23 18.73
C LEU A 26 47.17 25.86 18.97
N SER A 27 47.44 24.97 17.99
CA SER A 27 47.19 24.86 16.52
C SER A 27 47.35 23.36 16.10
N GLY A 28 47.10 22.85 14.87
CA GLY A 28 46.47 23.39 13.65
C GLY A 28 46.84 22.61 12.35
N GLY A 29 45.89 21.88 11.73
CA GLY A 29 46.04 21.08 10.48
C GLY A 29 46.07 19.55 10.72
N THR A 30 45.49 18.67 9.89
CA THR A 30 44.76 18.80 8.61
C THR A 30 43.72 17.68 8.42
N GLU A 31 42.48 17.99 8.01
CA GLU A 31 41.50 17.01 7.52
C GLU A 31 40.97 17.39 6.12
N GLY A 32 40.53 16.38 5.37
CA GLY A 32 40.13 16.51 3.95
C GLY A 32 38.78 17.21 3.71
N PRO A 33 38.45 17.53 2.44
CA PRO A 33 37.33 18.38 2.11
C PRO A 33 35.97 17.67 2.31
N SER A 34 35.25 18.06 3.35
CA SER A 34 33.82 17.76 3.49
C SER A 34 33.03 18.45 2.37
N ALA A 35 32.28 17.65 1.60
CA ALA A 35 31.40 18.16 0.56
C ALA A 35 30.21 18.90 1.18
N LYS A 36 30.16 20.22 1.01
CA LYS A 36 29.02 21.04 1.45
C LYS A 36 27.75 20.61 0.71
N GLN A 37 26.82 19.99 1.41
CA GLN A 37 25.44 19.85 0.96
C GLN A 37 24.83 21.25 0.80
N GLN A 38 24.61 21.68 -0.45
CA GLN A 38 23.75 22.84 -0.72
C GLN A 38 22.30 22.43 -0.50
N SER A 39 21.76 22.77 0.67
CA SER A 39 20.35 22.61 0.97
C SER A 39 19.53 23.65 0.18
N ASN A 40 18.97 23.25 -0.95
CA ASN A 40 17.88 23.99 -1.61
C ASN A 40 16.60 23.87 -0.77
N GLN A 41 16.55 24.60 0.35
CA GLN A 41 15.32 24.85 1.08
C GLN A 41 14.51 25.91 0.33
N GLN A 42 13.62 25.46 -0.55
CA GLN A 42 12.47 26.29 -0.93
C GLN A 42 11.68 26.60 0.35
N GLN A 43 11.36 27.86 0.57
CA GLN A 43 10.59 28.27 1.75
C GLN A 43 9.19 27.61 1.69
N GLN A 44 8.77 27.11 2.85
CA GLN A 44 7.48 26.47 3.07
C GLN A 44 6.70 27.34 4.06
N THR A 45 5.66 28.03 3.61
CA THR A 45 4.78 28.80 4.49
C THR A 45 3.63 27.95 5.04
N SER A 46 3.30 28.16 6.31
CA SER A 46 2.09 27.60 6.91
C SER A 46 0.87 28.41 6.46
N THR A 47 -0.14 27.75 5.88
CA THR A 47 -1.42 28.41 5.56
C THR A 47 -2.16 28.83 6.84
N ALA A 48 -3.15 29.72 6.70
CA ALA A 48 -3.82 30.43 7.80
C ALA A 48 -4.64 29.58 8.81
N GLN A 49 -4.52 28.25 8.78
CA GLN A 49 -5.02 27.34 9.82
C GLN A 49 -3.92 26.49 10.48
N GLY A 50 -2.66 26.58 10.04
CA GLY A 50 -1.48 26.01 10.72
C GLY A 50 -1.37 24.48 10.75
N VAL A 51 -2.26 23.76 10.07
CA VAL A 51 -2.29 22.28 10.04
C VAL A 51 -1.38 21.71 8.95
N PHE A 52 -1.42 22.29 7.75
CA PHE A 52 -0.64 21.84 6.59
C PHE A 52 0.69 22.59 6.44
N VAL A 53 1.64 21.91 5.81
CA VAL A 53 2.86 22.45 5.22
C VAL A 53 2.85 22.08 3.73
N LEU A 54 3.02 23.08 2.87
CA LEU A 54 3.12 22.95 1.42
C LEU A 54 3.97 24.10 0.83
N PRO A 55 4.51 23.99 -0.39
CA PRO A 55 5.32 25.04 -1.00
C PRO A 55 4.56 26.36 -1.20
N ASP A 56 5.34 27.45 -1.15
CA ASP A 56 4.85 28.78 -1.47
C ASP A 56 4.24 28.85 -2.87
N GLY A 57 3.22 29.69 -3.03
CA GLY A 57 2.45 29.77 -4.28
C GLY A 57 1.41 28.66 -4.48
N TYR A 58 1.11 27.84 -3.47
CA TYR A 58 0.03 26.86 -3.49
C TYR A 58 -0.96 27.07 -2.33
N LYS A 59 -2.23 26.77 -2.57
CA LYS A 59 -3.27 26.67 -1.53
C LYS A 59 -3.95 25.31 -1.58
N ILE A 60 -4.33 24.80 -0.41
CA ILE A 60 -5.17 23.62 -0.23
C ILE A 60 -6.51 24.03 0.39
N GLU A 61 -7.61 23.51 -0.15
CA GLU A 61 -8.97 23.77 0.31
C GLU A 61 -9.79 22.47 0.33
N LYS A 62 -10.75 22.39 1.25
CA LYS A 62 -11.69 21.26 1.34
C LYS A 62 -12.78 21.41 0.29
N VAL A 63 -12.98 20.41 -0.55
CA VAL A 63 -14.09 20.36 -1.53
C VAL A 63 -15.34 19.79 -0.88
N VAL A 64 -15.22 18.64 -0.23
CA VAL A 64 -16.31 17.93 0.45
C VAL A 64 -15.73 17.01 1.52
N ASP A 65 -16.45 16.82 2.62
CA ASP A 65 -16.16 15.82 3.65
C ASP A 65 -17.41 14.97 3.96
N GLY A 66 -17.31 14.09 4.95
CA GLY A 66 -18.39 13.15 5.30
C GLY A 66 -18.42 11.90 4.44
N LEU A 67 -17.39 11.63 3.63
CA LEU A 67 -17.32 10.44 2.77
C LEU A 67 -16.97 9.18 3.57
N THR A 68 -17.47 8.05 3.10
CA THR A 68 -17.29 6.72 3.69
C THR A 68 -16.26 5.93 2.89
N TYR A 69 -15.02 5.94 3.36
CA TYR A 69 -13.91 5.17 2.76
C TYR A 69 -13.69 5.48 1.27
N PRO A 70 -13.56 6.76 0.88
CA PRO A 70 -13.34 7.08 -0.53
C PRO A 70 -11.96 6.56 -0.97
N THR A 71 -11.89 5.95 -2.16
CA THR A 71 -10.66 5.37 -2.73
C THR A 71 -10.23 6.13 -3.96
N ALA A 72 -10.93 5.97 -5.09
CA ALA A 72 -10.56 6.61 -6.35
C ALA A 72 -11.51 7.75 -6.75
N LEU A 73 -10.97 8.73 -7.48
CA LEU A 73 -11.75 9.76 -8.17
C LEU A 73 -11.64 9.65 -9.70
N THR A 74 -12.63 10.15 -10.44
CA THR A 74 -12.59 10.25 -11.91
C THR A 74 -13.47 11.41 -12.41
N TRP A 75 -13.39 11.73 -13.69
CA TRP A 75 -14.26 12.72 -14.35
C TRP A 75 -14.97 12.10 -15.54
N ASP A 76 -16.21 12.51 -15.79
CA ASP A 76 -16.89 12.19 -17.05
C ASP A 76 -16.48 13.13 -18.20
N ASP A 77 -17.00 12.86 -19.40
CA ASP A 77 -16.76 13.66 -20.60
C ASP A 77 -17.28 15.11 -20.51
N GLN A 78 -18.04 15.45 -19.46
CA GLN A 78 -18.52 16.80 -19.14
C GLN A 78 -17.67 17.47 -18.04
N GLY A 79 -16.61 16.83 -17.57
CA GLY A 79 -15.77 17.32 -16.48
C GLY A 79 -16.40 17.22 -15.08
N LYS A 80 -17.46 16.41 -14.90
CA LYS A 80 -18.09 16.20 -13.59
C LYS A 80 -17.31 15.19 -12.79
N MET A 81 -17.00 15.53 -11.54
CA MET A 81 -16.21 14.68 -10.64
C MET A 81 -17.05 13.58 -10.00
N TYR A 82 -16.55 12.36 -10.05
CA TYR A 82 -17.11 11.20 -9.37
C TYR A 82 -16.08 10.56 -8.43
N VAL A 83 -16.54 10.05 -7.30
CA VAL A 83 -15.72 9.39 -6.27
C VAL A 83 -16.33 8.03 -5.92
N ALA A 84 -15.50 7.00 -5.83
CA ALA A 84 -15.89 5.69 -5.30
C ALA A 84 -15.82 5.68 -3.76
N GLU A 85 -16.90 5.26 -3.09
CA GLU A 85 -16.89 4.86 -1.69
C GLU A 85 -16.70 3.34 -1.61
N ALA A 86 -15.61 2.88 -0.97
CA ALA A 86 -15.11 1.52 -1.09
C ALA A 86 -15.91 0.44 -0.36
N GLY A 87 -16.73 0.81 0.63
CA GLY A 87 -17.47 -0.13 1.48
C GLY A 87 -16.69 -0.75 2.66
N GLY A 88 -15.40 -0.48 2.80
CA GLY A 88 -14.62 -0.72 4.04
C GLY A 88 -14.02 -2.13 4.17
N GLY A 89 -12.93 -2.41 3.45
CA GLY A 89 -12.32 -3.74 3.25
C GLY A 89 -11.93 -4.56 4.48
N PHE A 90 -11.91 -3.97 5.69
CA PHE A 90 -11.42 -4.59 6.92
C PHE A 90 -12.49 -4.76 8.02
N LEU A 91 -13.76 -4.49 7.70
CA LEU A 91 -14.85 -4.48 8.68
C LEU A 91 -15.59 -5.82 8.77
N GLU A 92 -16.10 -6.14 9.96
CA GLU A 92 -17.05 -7.23 10.19
C GLU A 92 -18.42 -6.93 9.54
N GLN A 93 -18.89 -5.69 9.69
CA GLN A 93 -20.09 -5.18 9.03
C GLN A 93 -19.68 -4.23 7.90
N LEU A 94 -19.96 -4.65 6.68
CA LEU A 94 -19.62 -3.90 5.46
C LEU A 94 -20.45 -2.61 5.37
N SER A 95 -19.83 -1.55 4.85
CA SER A 95 -20.54 -0.31 4.47
C SER A 95 -20.95 -0.36 3.00
N ALA A 96 -21.96 0.43 2.65
CA ALA A 96 -22.46 0.50 1.28
C ALA A 96 -21.40 1.02 0.29
N SER A 97 -21.13 0.24 -0.76
CA SER A 97 -20.23 0.60 -1.86
C SER A 97 -21.01 1.44 -2.89
N ARG A 98 -20.51 2.62 -3.25
CA ARG A 98 -21.28 3.65 -3.96
C ARG A 98 -20.40 4.46 -4.92
N ILE A 99 -20.99 5.03 -5.97
CA ILE A 99 -20.39 6.08 -6.79
C ILE A 99 -21.12 7.39 -6.52
N MET A 100 -20.36 8.39 -6.08
CA MET A 100 -20.83 9.70 -5.63
C MET A 100 -20.46 10.77 -6.66
N LEU A 101 -21.41 11.59 -7.09
CA LEU A 101 -21.14 12.85 -7.79
C LEU A 101 -20.74 13.89 -6.74
N ILE A 102 -19.64 14.61 -6.98
CA ILE A 102 -19.21 15.75 -6.16
C ILE A 102 -19.53 17.05 -6.90
N GLU A 103 -20.43 17.86 -6.35
CA GLU A 103 -20.92 19.09 -6.97
C GLU A 103 -21.31 20.12 -5.90
N ASN A 104 -20.92 21.38 -6.06
CA ASN A 104 -21.26 22.50 -5.16
C ASN A 104 -21.00 22.20 -3.67
N GLY A 105 -19.87 21.57 -3.37
CA GLY A 105 -19.45 21.21 -2.00
C GLY A 105 -20.24 20.05 -1.37
N LYS A 106 -20.99 19.29 -2.16
CA LYS A 106 -21.84 18.18 -1.68
C LYS A 106 -21.55 16.89 -2.45
N ALA A 107 -21.64 15.76 -1.75
CA ALA A 107 -21.64 14.43 -2.34
C ALA A 107 -23.09 13.95 -2.53
N ARG A 108 -23.42 13.46 -3.72
CA ARG A 108 -24.72 12.85 -4.03
C ARG A 108 -24.51 11.49 -4.67
N GLN A 109 -25.11 10.44 -4.11
CA GLN A 109 -25.09 9.11 -4.72
C GLN A 109 -25.70 9.15 -6.14
N VAL A 110 -25.00 8.53 -7.09
CA VAL A 110 -25.46 8.33 -8.47
C VAL A 110 -25.66 6.84 -8.73
N VAL A 111 -24.74 5.99 -8.28
CA VAL A 111 -24.84 4.53 -8.42
C VAL A 111 -24.69 3.87 -7.06
N ASN A 112 -25.59 2.93 -6.73
CA ASN A 112 -25.40 1.99 -5.63
C ASN A 112 -24.76 0.71 -6.18
N LEU A 113 -23.60 0.33 -5.65
CA LEU A 113 -22.88 -0.90 -6.05
C LEU A 113 -23.10 -2.05 -5.06
N THR A 114 -23.62 -1.75 -3.87
CA THR A 114 -23.78 -2.70 -2.75
C THR A 114 -24.62 -3.91 -3.16
N ASP A 115 -24.10 -5.12 -2.92
CA ASP A 115 -24.89 -6.33 -3.06
C ASP A 115 -26.03 -6.39 -2.02
N GLN A 116 -27.27 -6.36 -2.50
CA GLN A 116 -28.47 -6.37 -1.67
C GLN A 116 -28.87 -7.79 -1.22
N THR A 117 -28.27 -8.84 -1.79
CA THR A 117 -28.48 -10.22 -1.33
C THR A 117 -27.84 -10.47 0.05
N LEU A 118 -26.85 -9.66 0.44
CA LEU A 118 -26.29 -9.62 1.81
C LEU A 118 -27.33 -9.24 2.89
N HIS A 119 -28.51 -8.78 2.50
CA HIS A 119 -29.64 -8.47 3.38
C HIS A 119 -30.92 -9.29 3.05
N GLY A 120 -30.80 -10.39 2.31
CA GLY A 120 -31.83 -11.43 2.22
C GLY A 120 -33.03 -11.14 1.31
N SER A 121 -33.09 -10.01 0.60
CA SER A 121 -34.11 -9.79 -0.44
C SER A 121 -33.62 -8.93 -1.60
N GLY A 122 -33.27 -9.58 -2.72
CA GLY A 122 -32.91 -8.87 -3.94
C GLY A 122 -32.59 -9.79 -5.13
N THR A 123 -32.86 -9.32 -6.34
CA THR A 123 -32.41 -9.90 -7.62
C THR A 123 -31.12 -9.22 -8.14
N ASN A 124 -30.57 -8.30 -7.36
CA ASN A 124 -29.53 -7.37 -7.76
C ASN A 124 -28.13 -7.97 -7.54
N ARG A 125 -27.32 -8.05 -8.61
CA ARG A 125 -25.96 -8.63 -8.58
C ARG A 125 -24.92 -7.55 -8.28
N GLY A 126 -24.96 -6.98 -7.08
CA GLY A 126 -23.99 -5.98 -6.66
C GLY A 126 -22.57 -6.54 -6.52
N VAL A 127 -21.73 -5.79 -5.81
CA VAL A 127 -20.33 -6.15 -5.58
C VAL A 127 -20.01 -6.33 -4.10
N HIS A 128 -19.00 -7.16 -3.84
CA HIS A 128 -18.36 -7.22 -2.55
C HIS A 128 -17.19 -6.21 -2.52
N ASN A 129 -17.01 -5.56 -1.38
CA ASN A 129 -15.96 -4.58 -1.13
C ASN A 129 -14.56 -5.23 -1.03
N PRO A 130 -13.46 -4.46 -1.10
CA PRO A 130 -13.40 -3.03 -1.39
C PRO A 130 -13.59 -2.72 -2.88
N VAL A 131 -14.20 -1.58 -3.19
CA VAL A 131 -14.03 -0.92 -4.50
C VAL A 131 -12.79 -0.04 -4.43
N VAL A 132 -11.79 -0.27 -5.28
CA VAL A 132 -10.50 0.45 -5.21
C VAL A 132 -10.33 1.39 -6.40
N GLY A 133 -10.07 0.86 -7.60
CA GLY A 133 -9.91 1.64 -8.82
C GLY A 133 -11.25 2.12 -9.39
N LEU A 134 -11.24 3.33 -9.98
CA LEU A 134 -12.38 3.91 -10.69
C LEU A 134 -11.90 4.73 -11.89
N VAL A 135 -12.39 4.41 -13.08
CA VAL A 135 -12.17 5.19 -14.31
C VAL A 135 -13.46 5.33 -15.11
N TRP A 136 -13.72 6.53 -15.63
CA TRP A 136 -14.76 6.74 -16.64
C TRP A 136 -14.23 6.44 -18.04
N HIS A 137 -15.00 5.70 -18.83
CA HIS A 137 -14.73 5.47 -20.25
C HIS A 137 -16.03 5.13 -20.99
N ASP A 138 -16.22 5.66 -22.20
CA ASP A 138 -17.33 5.31 -23.12
C ASP A 138 -18.71 5.18 -22.43
N GLY A 139 -19.12 6.24 -21.73
CA GLY A 139 -20.44 6.31 -21.07
C GLY A 139 -20.59 5.51 -19.76
N ALA A 140 -19.55 4.84 -19.27
CA ALA A 140 -19.60 3.98 -18.09
C ALA A 140 -18.43 4.20 -17.11
N PHE A 141 -18.67 3.89 -15.84
CA PHE A 141 -17.61 3.70 -14.84
C PHE A 141 -17.10 2.27 -14.91
N TYR A 142 -15.79 2.07 -14.95
CA TYR A 142 -15.12 0.79 -14.79
C TYR A 142 -14.39 0.79 -13.44
N PHE A 143 -14.49 -0.31 -12.70
CA PHE A 143 -14.02 -0.38 -11.33
C PHE A 143 -13.63 -1.80 -10.90
N THR A 144 -12.67 -1.88 -9.99
CA THR A 144 -12.22 -3.13 -9.36
C THR A 144 -13.01 -3.40 -8.08
N HIS A 145 -13.27 -4.68 -7.80
CA HIS A 145 -14.00 -5.13 -6.62
C HIS A 145 -13.75 -6.63 -6.34
N ARG A 146 -14.48 -7.21 -5.38
CA ARG A 146 -14.58 -8.67 -5.20
C ARG A 146 -15.93 -9.21 -5.70
N ASP A 147 -15.94 -10.40 -6.27
CA ASP A 147 -17.18 -11.09 -6.63
C ASP A 147 -17.87 -11.58 -5.35
N PRO A 148 -19.13 -11.21 -5.06
CA PRO A 148 -19.82 -11.64 -3.84
C PRO A 148 -20.05 -13.15 -3.77
N LYS A 149 -19.95 -13.89 -4.88
CA LYS A 149 -20.12 -15.35 -4.93
C LYS A 149 -18.99 -16.11 -4.23
N ASP A 150 -17.74 -15.68 -4.42
CA ASP A 150 -16.55 -16.44 -4.00
C ASP A 150 -15.39 -15.57 -3.48
N LEU A 151 -15.61 -14.26 -3.35
CA LEU A 151 -14.63 -13.27 -2.90
C LEU A 151 -13.39 -13.13 -3.80
N THR A 152 -13.35 -13.77 -4.97
CA THR A 152 -12.27 -13.54 -5.94
C THR A 152 -12.33 -12.11 -6.47
N GLY A 153 -11.18 -11.58 -6.90
CA GLY A 153 -11.14 -10.26 -7.52
C GLY A 153 -11.95 -10.26 -8.82
N ALA A 154 -12.55 -9.12 -9.12
CA ALA A 154 -13.37 -8.92 -10.31
C ALA A 154 -13.30 -7.46 -10.80
N VAL A 155 -13.61 -7.30 -12.09
CA VAL A 155 -13.77 -5.99 -12.74
C VAL A 155 -15.18 -5.93 -13.29
N SER A 156 -15.90 -4.84 -13.00
CA SER A 156 -17.21 -4.55 -13.59
C SER A 156 -17.23 -3.17 -14.21
N ARG A 157 -18.18 -2.96 -15.11
CA ARG A 157 -18.60 -1.63 -15.57
C ARG A 157 -20.03 -1.33 -15.15
N VAL A 158 -20.35 -0.07 -14.97
CA VAL A 158 -21.71 0.39 -14.66
C VAL A 158 -21.97 1.78 -15.26
N THR A 159 -23.11 1.93 -15.91
CA THR A 159 -23.58 3.22 -16.44
C THR A 159 -24.29 4.05 -15.35
N LYS A 160 -24.53 5.35 -15.59
CA LYS A 160 -25.12 6.27 -14.61
C LYS A 160 -26.55 5.93 -14.18
N ASP A 161 -27.28 5.17 -14.99
CA ASP A 161 -28.61 4.60 -14.70
C ASP A 161 -28.56 3.24 -13.97
N GLY A 162 -27.36 2.73 -13.65
CA GLY A 162 -27.15 1.55 -12.82
C GLY A 162 -27.09 0.22 -13.57
N LYS A 163 -27.06 0.21 -14.91
CA LYS A 163 -26.87 -1.02 -15.69
C LYS A 163 -25.43 -1.52 -15.52
N MET A 164 -25.26 -2.55 -14.67
CA MET A 164 -23.97 -3.16 -14.35
C MET A 164 -23.69 -4.40 -15.19
N GLU A 165 -22.44 -4.58 -15.59
CA GLU A 165 -21.92 -5.72 -16.33
C GLU A 165 -20.58 -6.15 -15.71
N ARG A 166 -20.40 -7.46 -15.48
CA ARG A 166 -19.14 -8.01 -14.96
C ARG A 166 -18.27 -8.47 -16.12
N LEU A 167 -17.06 -7.94 -16.18
CA LEU A 167 -16.14 -8.09 -17.30
C LEU A 167 -15.09 -9.16 -17.05
N LEU A 168 -14.55 -9.20 -15.83
CA LEU A 168 -13.55 -10.18 -15.40
C LEU A 168 -13.87 -10.66 -13.99
N SER A 169 -13.53 -11.91 -13.68
CA SER A 169 -13.64 -12.51 -12.34
C SER A 169 -12.63 -13.66 -12.16
N GLY A 170 -12.53 -14.24 -10.95
CA GLY A 170 -11.73 -15.44 -10.71
C GLY A 170 -10.25 -15.16 -10.36
N PHE A 171 -9.92 -13.95 -9.92
CA PHE A 171 -8.61 -13.60 -9.36
C PHE A 171 -8.53 -14.11 -7.91
N ILE A 172 -7.95 -15.30 -7.72
CA ILE A 172 -7.98 -15.96 -6.40
C ILE A 172 -7.07 -15.28 -5.36
N ASP A 173 -6.03 -14.58 -5.79
CA ASP A 173 -5.15 -13.83 -4.91
C ASP A 173 -5.91 -12.76 -4.10
N SER A 174 -6.90 -12.11 -4.73
CA SER A 174 -7.73 -11.09 -4.08
C SER A 174 -8.69 -11.63 -3.02
N GLN A 175 -8.71 -12.95 -2.76
CA GLN A 175 -9.49 -13.53 -1.66
C GLN A 175 -8.87 -13.26 -0.28
N THR A 176 -7.62 -12.78 -0.20
CA THR A 176 -6.92 -12.50 1.07
C THR A 176 -6.87 -10.99 1.41
N GLU A 177 -5.78 -10.47 1.96
CA GLU A 177 -5.66 -9.06 2.33
C GLU A 177 -5.61 -8.10 1.14
N HIS A 178 -4.83 -8.42 0.10
CA HIS A 178 -4.73 -7.57 -1.08
C HIS A 178 -5.94 -7.79 -2.01
N GLN A 179 -6.11 -6.90 -2.98
CA GLN A 179 -7.23 -6.96 -3.92
C GLN A 179 -6.77 -6.71 -5.36
N LEU A 180 -7.72 -6.52 -6.28
CA LEU A 180 -7.45 -5.78 -7.50
C LEU A 180 -7.48 -4.28 -7.14
N ASP A 181 -6.43 -3.56 -7.49
CA ASP A 181 -6.23 -2.16 -7.06
C ASP A 181 -6.69 -1.18 -8.16
N ASP A 182 -5.86 -0.28 -8.67
CA ASP A 182 -6.25 0.67 -9.71
C ASP A 182 -6.58 0.02 -11.06
N ILE A 183 -7.47 0.68 -11.80
CA ILE A 183 -7.81 0.38 -13.19
C ILE A 183 -7.88 1.68 -13.98
N LYS A 184 -7.07 1.80 -15.04
CA LYS A 184 -7.05 3.00 -15.90
C LYS A 184 -6.96 2.64 -17.37
N MET A 185 -7.47 3.54 -18.21
CA MET A 185 -7.16 3.54 -19.64
C MET A 185 -5.70 3.98 -19.83
N GLY A 186 -4.93 3.19 -20.55
CA GLY A 186 -3.61 3.57 -21.05
C GLY A 186 -3.69 4.39 -22.35
N PRO A 187 -2.60 5.06 -22.74
CA PRO A 187 -2.52 5.85 -23.97
C PRO A 187 -2.59 5.01 -25.26
N ASP A 188 -2.45 3.69 -25.15
CA ASP A 188 -2.63 2.71 -26.24
C ASP A 188 -4.10 2.29 -26.45
N GLY A 189 -5.04 2.81 -25.65
CA GLY A 189 -6.46 2.46 -25.70
C GLY A 189 -6.81 1.15 -25.00
N LYS A 190 -5.88 0.50 -24.29
CA LYS A 190 -6.17 -0.66 -23.43
C LYS A 190 -6.51 -0.23 -22.01
N MET A 191 -7.21 -1.08 -21.27
CA MET A 191 -7.27 -0.98 -19.82
C MET A 191 -6.06 -1.66 -19.20
N TYR A 192 -5.47 -1.01 -18.20
CA TYR A 192 -4.43 -1.53 -17.32
C TYR A 192 -5.05 -1.80 -15.95
N LEU A 193 -4.83 -3.01 -15.44
CA LEU A 193 -5.38 -3.52 -14.18
C LEU A 193 -4.23 -3.93 -13.27
N LEU A 194 -4.24 -3.45 -12.03
CA LEU A 194 -3.28 -3.84 -11.00
C LEU A 194 -3.86 -4.97 -10.13
N SER A 195 -3.05 -6.00 -9.86
CA SER A 195 -3.44 -7.13 -9.02
C SER A 195 -2.42 -7.35 -7.91
N GLY A 196 -2.87 -7.26 -6.67
CA GLY A 196 -2.11 -7.70 -5.50
C GLY A 196 -2.00 -9.24 -5.40
N PRO A 197 -0.95 -9.77 -4.76
CA PRO A 197 -0.75 -11.18 -4.46
C PRO A 197 -1.32 -11.57 -3.09
N ALA A 198 -1.64 -12.85 -2.93
CA ALA A 198 -2.39 -13.31 -1.75
C ALA A 198 -1.67 -13.29 -0.39
N ALA A 199 -0.40 -12.87 -0.30
CA ALA A 199 0.38 -12.92 0.94
C ALA A 199 1.55 -11.93 0.92
N ASN A 200 1.97 -11.45 2.10
CA ASN A 200 3.08 -10.50 2.29
C ASN A 200 4.37 -10.83 1.50
N ALA A 201 4.78 -12.11 1.47
CA ALA A 201 6.06 -12.55 0.90
C ALA A 201 5.95 -13.92 0.17
N ALA A 202 4.84 -14.14 -0.53
CA ALA A 202 4.45 -15.35 -1.28
C ALA A 202 4.23 -16.63 -0.45
N VAL A 203 4.51 -16.61 0.86
CA VAL A 203 4.20 -17.69 1.80
C VAL A 203 2.97 -17.28 2.59
N VAL A 204 1.89 -18.04 2.47
CA VAL A 204 0.66 -17.81 3.23
C VAL A 204 0.92 -18.13 4.71
N GLY A 205 0.53 -17.24 5.62
CA GLY A 205 0.80 -17.36 7.06
C GLY A 205 -0.41 -17.08 7.96
N PRO A 206 -0.24 -17.17 9.29
CA PRO A 206 -1.32 -16.91 10.25
C PRO A 206 -1.86 -15.47 10.24
N ASP A 207 -1.13 -14.51 9.65
CA ASP A 207 -1.60 -13.14 9.43
C ASP A 207 -2.76 -13.06 8.44
N GLU A 208 -2.86 -14.02 7.50
CA GLU A 208 -3.97 -14.13 6.55
C GLU A 208 -5.21 -14.85 7.14
N LYS A 209 -5.18 -15.28 8.41
CA LYS A 209 -6.29 -16.00 9.09
C LYS A 209 -7.69 -15.39 8.86
N PRO A 210 -7.92 -14.06 8.96
CA PRO A 210 -9.25 -13.46 8.78
C PRO A 210 -9.86 -13.67 7.38
N TYR A 211 -9.04 -14.06 6.41
CA TYR A 211 -9.46 -14.37 5.04
C TYR A 211 -9.51 -15.88 4.79
N LEU A 212 -8.49 -16.62 5.25
CA LEU A 212 -8.38 -18.07 5.03
C LEU A 212 -9.49 -18.89 5.68
N ILE A 213 -10.15 -18.37 6.72
CA ILE A 213 -11.37 -18.99 7.29
C ILE A 213 -12.49 -19.09 6.24
N ARG A 214 -12.60 -18.09 5.33
CA ARG A 214 -13.60 -18.04 4.25
C ARG A 214 -13.06 -18.63 2.95
N SER A 215 -11.76 -18.49 2.70
CA SER A 215 -11.10 -18.95 1.47
C SER A 215 -9.87 -19.82 1.77
N PRO A 216 -10.02 -21.07 2.27
CA PRO A 216 -8.89 -21.90 2.73
C PRO A 216 -7.88 -22.29 1.64
N LYS A 217 -8.25 -22.12 0.36
CA LYS A 217 -7.40 -22.41 -0.81
C LYS A 217 -6.74 -21.17 -1.40
N ALA A 218 -6.95 -19.98 -0.83
CA ALA A 218 -6.31 -18.77 -1.32
C ALA A 218 -4.78 -18.84 -1.11
N HIS A 219 -4.04 -18.46 -2.13
CA HIS A 219 -2.57 -18.49 -2.16
C HIS A 219 -2.08 -17.57 -3.27
N THR A 220 -0.82 -17.13 -3.15
CA THR A 220 -0.19 -16.34 -4.20
C THR A 220 -0.07 -17.15 -5.48
N THR A 221 -0.44 -16.59 -6.63
CA THR A 221 -0.25 -17.24 -7.93
C THR A 221 0.74 -16.50 -8.84
N PRO A 222 1.67 -17.19 -9.52
CA PRO A 222 2.64 -16.55 -10.40
C PRO A 222 2.07 -16.35 -11.81
N CYS A 223 2.62 -15.39 -12.56
CA CYS A 223 2.19 -15.09 -13.94
C CYS A 223 2.85 -15.97 -15.00
N LYS A 224 3.95 -16.66 -14.65
CA LYS A 224 4.68 -17.62 -15.47
C LYS A 224 5.04 -18.82 -14.62
N ASP A 225 5.39 -19.92 -15.26
CA ASP A 225 5.95 -21.08 -14.56
C ASP A 225 7.21 -20.67 -13.79
N ILE A 226 7.29 -21.07 -12.53
CA ILE A 226 8.46 -20.86 -11.65
C ILE A 226 8.88 -22.17 -11.01
N VAL A 227 10.17 -22.30 -10.72
CA VAL A 227 10.79 -23.41 -10.01
C VAL A 227 11.09 -22.97 -8.58
N LEU A 228 10.65 -23.73 -7.59
CA LEU A 228 10.88 -23.41 -6.17
C LEU A 228 12.14 -24.07 -5.63
N LYS A 229 12.74 -23.43 -4.61
CA LYS A 229 13.83 -24.03 -3.80
C LYS A 229 13.33 -24.97 -2.70
N GLY A 230 12.01 -25.12 -2.52
CA GLY A 230 11.41 -25.98 -1.49
C GLY A 230 11.70 -25.51 -0.06
N LEU A 231 11.63 -24.19 0.17
CA LEU A 231 11.73 -23.60 1.51
C LEU A 231 10.33 -23.53 2.12
N ASP A 232 10.10 -24.32 3.17
CA ASP A 232 8.84 -24.32 3.91
C ASP A 232 9.01 -23.66 5.29
N PHE A 233 8.10 -22.75 5.62
CA PHE A 233 8.19 -21.90 6.81
C PHE A 233 7.23 -22.40 7.87
N GLN A 234 7.73 -22.65 9.08
CA GLN A 234 6.93 -23.21 10.18
C GLN A 234 6.26 -22.11 11.01
N SER A 235 4.95 -22.23 11.21
CA SER A 235 4.11 -21.29 11.97
C SER A 235 3.00 -22.02 12.73
N GLU A 236 2.38 -21.37 13.72
CA GLU A 236 1.24 -21.94 14.45
C GLU A 236 0.09 -22.29 13.50
N ASP A 237 -0.50 -23.48 13.65
CA ASP A 237 -1.66 -23.87 12.86
C ASP A 237 -2.95 -23.30 13.46
N PHE A 238 -3.40 -22.16 12.94
CA PHE A 238 -4.61 -21.50 13.43
C PHE A 238 -5.91 -22.26 13.14
N ARG A 239 -5.85 -23.40 12.43
CA ARG A 239 -7.00 -24.26 12.10
C ARG A 239 -7.31 -25.28 13.19
N THR A 240 -6.41 -25.48 14.17
CA THR A 240 -6.61 -26.38 15.29
C THR A 240 -6.76 -25.60 16.61
N GLU A 241 -7.45 -26.19 17.59
CA GLU A 241 -7.61 -25.58 18.93
C GLU A 241 -6.38 -25.82 19.82
N GLN A 242 -5.45 -26.69 19.39
CA GLN A 242 -4.28 -27.06 20.17
C GLN A 242 -3.22 -25.97 20.10
N LYS A 243 -3.03 -25.24 21.21
CA LYS A 243 -1.97 -24.24 21.33
C LYS A 243 -0.59 -24.88 21.11
N GLY A 244 0.21 -24.29 20.22
CA GLY A 244 1.54 -24.77 19.87
C GLY A 244 1.55 -25.95 18.89
N ASP A 245 0.41 -26.26 18.28
CA ASP A 245 0.39 -27.04 17.04
C ASP A 245 0.99 -26.22 15.90
N MET A 246 1.80 -26.85 15.06
CA MET A 246 2.69 -26.17 14.12
C MET A 246 2.60 -26.80 12.74
N VAL A 247 2.34 -25.98 11.73
CA VAL A 247 2.30 -26.39 10.33
C VAL A 247 3.39 -25.70 9.52
N ARG A 248 3.79 -26.32 8.41
CA ARG A 248 4.74 -25.76 7.45
C ARG A 248 4.03 -25.37 6.15
N THR A 249 4.40 -24.22 5.60
CA THR A 249 3.84 -23.70 4.35
C THR A 249 4.97 -23.25 3.43
N GLY A 250 4.98 -23.73 2.19
CA GLY A 250 5.88 -23.28 1.14
C GLY A 250 5.40 -22.01 0.43
N ALA A 251 6.20 -21.50 -0.51
CA ALA A 251 5.80 -20.35 -1.32
C ALA A 251 4.82 -20.75 -2.43
N TYR A 252 3.90 -19.85 -2.80
CA TYR A 252 2.92 -20.02 -3.89
C TYR A 252 1.97 -21.23 -3.75
N VAL A 253 1.72 -21.69 -2.52
CA VAL A 253 0.78 -22.79 -2.22
C VAL A 253 -0.14 -22.44 -1.04
N PRO A 254 -1.32 -23.08 -0.91
CA PRO A 254 -2.23 -22.83 0.22
C PRO A 254 -1.61 -23.12 1.59
N PHE A 255 -2.13 -22.45 2.63
CA PHE A 255 -1.67 -22.60 4.01
C PHE A 255 -1.62 -24.06 4.47
N GLY A 256 -0.47 -24.45 5.02
CA GLY A 256 -0.19 -25.81 5.47
C GLY A 256 0.14 -26.81 4.35
N THR A 257 0.56 -26.32 3.18
CA THR A 257 1.09 -27.15 2.08
C THR A 257 2.61 -26.99 2.01
N GLU A 258 3.36 -28.09 2.16
CA GLU A 258 4.81 -28.12 1.96
C GLU A 258 5.18 -28.17 0.47
N THR A 259 6.40 -27.73 0.14
CA THR A 259 6.96 -27.68 -1.21
C THR A 259 8.29 -28.42 -1.29
N THR A 260 8.74 -28.76 -2.50
CA THR A 260 9.99 -29.51 -2.70
C THR A 260 10.97 -28.76 -3.63
N PRO A 261 12.29 -28.92 -3.45
CA PRO A 261 13.28 -28.35 -4.36
C PRO A 261 13.07 -28.85 -5.80
N GLY A 262 13.02 -27.94 -6.76
CA GLY A 262 12.75 -28.26 -8.17
C GLY A 262 11.26 -28.37 -8.51
N GLN A 263 10.34 -28.18 -7.56
CA GLN A 263 8.91 -28.16 -7.82
C GLN A 263 8.54 -26.98 -8.75
N VAL A 264 7.81 -27.28 -9.82
CA VAL A 264 7.27 -26.27 -10.72
C VAL A 264 5.88 -25.83 -10.24
N ILE A 265 5.71 -24.53 -10.00
CA ILE A 265 4.40 -23.91 -9.85
C ILE A 265 3.99 -23.33 -11.19
N LYS A 266 2.76 -23.62 -11.64
CA LYS A 266 2.26 -23.19 -12.95
C LYS A 266 1.82 -21.73 -12.94
N GLY A 267 2.19 -21.01 -13.99
CA GLY A 267 1.76 -19.64 -14.24
C GLY A 267 0.30 -19.55 -14.69
N ARG A 268 -0.32 -18.40 -14.46
CA ARG A 268 -1.67 -18.05 -14.96
C ARG A 268 -1.78 -16.57 -15.28
N THR A 269 -2.62 -16.19 -16.24
CA THR A 269 -2.83 -14.77 -16.61
C THR A 269 -3.45 -13.96 -15.48
N LYS A 270 -4.46 -14.52 -14.80
CA LYS A 270 -5.10 -13.92 -13.63
C LYS A 270 -4.26 -14.22 -12.38
N CYS A 271 -3.06 -13.64 -12.33
CA CYS A 271 -2.04 -13.82 -11.30
C CYS A 271 -1.98 -12.64 -10.32
N GLY A 272 -1.43 -12.89 -9.14
CA GLY A 272 -1.09 -11.84 -8.17
C GLY A 272 0.28 -11.19 -8.43
N GLY A 273 0.45 -9.97 -7.91
CA GLY A 273 1.70 -9.22 -8.02
C GLY A 273 2.00 -8.79 -9.46
N ALA A 274 0.99 -8.23 -10.13
CA ALA A 274 0.99 -8.05 -11.58
C ALA A 274 0.32 -6.75 -12.07
N ILE A 275 0.74 -6.34 -13.27
CA ILE A 275 0.04 -5.41 -14.14
C ILE A 275 -0.48 -6.24 -15.32
N LEU A 276 -1.78 -6.20 -15.53
CA LEU A 276 -2.47 -6.89 -16.63
C LEU A 276 -3.07 -5.86 -17.58
N THR A 277 -3.27 -6.23 -18.84
CA THR A 277 -3.92 -5.37 -19.84
C THR A 277 -4.97 -6.10 -20.64
N PHE A 278 -6.04 -5.41 -21.04
CA PHE A 278 -7.09 -5.94 -21.91
C PHE A 278 -7.75 -4.81 -22.74
N ASP A 279 -8.38 -5.17 -23.86
CA ASP A 279 -9.31 -4.29 -24.60
C ASP A 279 -10.67 -4.31 -23.88
N PRO A 280 -11.25 -3.15 -23.47
CA PRO A 280 -12.56 -3.12 -22.81
C PRO A 280 -13.71 -3.72 -23.63
N LYS A 281 -13.55 -3.92 -24.95
CA LYS A 281 -14.55 -4.55 -25.83
C LYS A 281 -14.51 -6.07 -25.85
N ASP A 282 -13.38 -6.67 -25.49
CA ASP A 282 -13.24 -8.12 -25.27
C ASP A 282 -12.31 -8.40 -24.06
N PRO A 283 -12.78 -8.14 -22.83
CA PRO A 283 -11.90 -8.16 -21.66
C PRO A 283 -11.28 -9.53 -21.39
N GLU A 284 -12.08 -10.61 -21.45
CA GLU A 284 -11.59 -11.96 -21.15
C GLU A 284 -10.76 -12.54 -22.30
N GLY A 285 -11.13 -12.28 -23.57
CA GLY A 285 -10.42 -12.78 -24.74
C GLY A 285 -9.08 -12.09 -25.02
N THR A 286 -8.88 -10.88 -24.49
CA THR A 286 -7.66 -10.07 -24.70
C THR A 286 -6.80 -9.86 -23.45
N LEU A 287 -7.16 -10.45 -22.31
CA LEU A 287 -6.41 -10.31 -21.07
C LEU A 287 -5.00 -10.89 -21.21
N GLU A 288 -3.98 -10.04 -21.10
CA GLU A 288 -2.56 -10.39 -21.15
C GLU A 288 -1.79 -9.88 -19.93
N VAL A 289 -0.71 -10.57 -19.55
CA VAL A 289 0.22 -10.10 -18.51
C VAL A 289 1.14 -9.05 -19.10
N TYR A 290 1.06 -7.80 -18.61
CA TYR A 290 1.91 -6.70 -19.07
C TYR A 290 3.25 -6.68 -18.33
N ALA A 291 3.25 -6.81 -17.01
CA ALA A 291 4.44 -6.92 -16.15
C ALA A 291 4.07 -7.63 -14.83
N TRP A 292 5.05 -8.15 -14.09
CA TRP A 292 4.76 -8.95 -12.89
C TRP A 292 5.93 -9.01 -11.89
N GLY A 293 5.73 -9.69 -10.77
CA GLY A 293 6.74 -9.80 -9.70
C GLY A 293 6.83 -8.55 -8.86
N THR A 294 5.69 -7.90 -8.58
CA THR A 294 5.56 -6.78 -7.64
C THR A 294 4.86 -7.22 -6.37
N ARG A 295 5.17 -6.59 -5.22
CA ARG A 295 4.50 -6.90 -3.95
C ARG A 295 3.06 -6.42 -3.92
N ASN A 296 2.81 -5.12 -4.09
CA ASN A 296 1.45 -4.61 -4.20
C ASN A 296 1.48 -3.25 -4.89
N LEU A 297 1.12 -3.20 -6.17
CA LEU A 297 1.02 -1.94 -6.92
C LEU A 297 -0.38 -1.36 -6.74
N ILE A 298 -0.50 -0.20 -6.08
CA ILE A 298 -1.80 0.38 -5.78
C ILE A 298 -2.36 1.22 -6.93
N GLY A 299 -1.52 2.05 -7.57
CA GLY A 299 -1.94 2.90 -8.68
C GLY A 299 -0.94 2.93 -9.83
N ILE A 300 -1.43 3.37 -11.00
CA ILE A 300 -0.62 3.58 -12.22
C ILE A 300 -0.92 4.95 -12.84
N ALA A 301 0.05 5.59 -13.48
CA ALA A 301 -0.13 6.81 -14.26
C ALA A 301 0.85 6.85 -15.44
N TRP A 302 0.62 7.76 -16.39
CA TRP A 302 1.51 8.01 -17.53
C TRP A 302 1.90 9.48 -17.57
N ASP A 303 3.12 9.78 -18.02
CA ASP A 303 3.47 11.12 -18.47
C ASP A 303 2.97 11.40 -19.91
N ASP A 304 3.20 12.62 -20.38
CA ASP A 304 2.83 13.08 -21.73
C ASP A 304 3.63 12.39 -22.86
N GLN A 305 4.67 11.62 -22.51
CA GLN A 305 5.47 10.81 -23.42
C GLN A 305 5.06 9.33 -23.41
N GLY A 306 4.06 8.95 -22.61
CA GLY A 306 3.60 7.57 -22.47
C GLY A 306 4.49 6.70 -21.57
N ASN A 307 5.39 7.28 -20.77
CA ASN A 307 6.12 6.53 -19.75
C ASN A 307 5.16 6.22 -18.59
N ALA A 308 4.91 4.93 -18.37
CA ALA A 308 4.11 4.46 -17.26
C ALA A 308 4.90 4.47 -15.94
N TYR A 309 4.24 4.85 -14.85
CA TYR A 309 4.76 4.81 -13.48
C TYR A 309 3.73 4.17 -12.54
N ALA A 310 4.17 3.38 -11.57
CA ALA A 310 3.29 2.77 -10.57
C ALA A 310 3.94 2.70 -9.18
N ALA A 311 3.14 2.78 -8.13
CA ALA A 311 3.58 2.84 -6.73
C ALA A 311 3.40 1.49 -6.02
N GLU A 312 4.45 0.97 -5.39
CA GLU A 312 4.52 -0.32 -4.68
C GLU A 312 4.65 -0.16 -3.16
N ASN A 313 3.87 -0.93 -2.40
CA ASN A 313 4.08 -1.11 -0.97
C ASN A 313 5.09 -2.24 -0.72
N GLY A 314 6.21 -1.93 -0.06
CA GLY A 314 7.26 -2.88 0.30
C GLY A 314 6.83 -3.88 1.38
N TYR A 315 7.74 -4.75 1.82
CA TYR A 315 7.37 -5.85 2.72
C TYR A 315 7.05 -5.41 4.15
N ASP A 316 6.20 -6.20 4.79
CA ASP A 316 5.88 -6.09 6.21
C ASP A 316 6.71 -7.06 7.06
N VAL A 317 6.93 -6.71 8.33
CA VAL A 317 7.60 -7.55 9.34
C VAL A 317 6.55 -8.40 10.06
N ARG A 318 5.86 -9.24 9.29
CA ARG A 318 4.81 -10.19 9.75
C ARG A 318 4.67 -11.42 8.85
N GLY A 319 3.85 -12.36 9.30
CA GLY A 319 3.56 -13.62 8.62
C GLY A 319 4.68 -14.65 8.74
N SER A 320 4.58 -15.75 8.00
CA SER A 320 5.54 -16.87 8.11
C SER A 320 6.89 -16.59 7.43
N ARG A 321 6.96 -15.59 6.54
CA ARG A 321 8.20 -15.13 5.89
C ARG A 321 8.30 -13.60 5.98
N PRO A 322 8.54 -13.02 7.17
CA PRO A 322 8.62 -11.58 7.34
C PRO A 322 9.94 -11.04 6.76
N VAL A 323 9.87 -9.86 6.13
CA VAL A 323 11.04 -9.20 5.53
C VAL A 323 11.11 -7.76 6.04
N ASN A 324 12.26 -7.39 6.60
CA ASN A 324 12.52 -6.03 7.07
C ASN A 324 13.00 -5.15 5.91
N ASP A 325 12.09 -4.84 4.97
CA ASP A 325 12.42 -3.92 3.88
C ASP A 325 12.83 -2.54 4.42
N GLN A 326 13.59 -1.80 3.62
CA GLN A 326 14.13 -0.49 3.96
C GLN A 326 13.34 0.63 3.27
N TYR A 327 12.61 0.33 2.19
CA TYR A 327 11.84 1.29 1.41
C TYR A 327 10.48 0.73 0.93
N ASP A 328 9.53 1.62 0.67
CA ASP A 328 8.49 1.43 -0.35
C ASP A 328 8.98 2.11 -1.65
N ALA A 329 8.34 1.90 -2.80
CA ALA A 329 8.88 2.41 -4.07
C ALA A 329 7.84 2.95 -5.05
N THR A 330 8.30 3.79 -5.98
CA THR A 330 7.62 4.08 -7.25
C THR A 330 8.51 3.60 -8.38
N TYR A 331 7.95 2.86 -9.33
CA TYR A 331 8.65 2.31 -10.48
C TYR A 331 8.28 3.01 -11.77
N ARG A 332 9.25 3.08 -12.70
CA ARG A 332 8.97 3.17 -14.12
C ARG A 332 8.58 1.77 -14.62
N ILE A 333 7.47 1.70 -15.35
CA ILE A 333 6.87 0.44 -15.78
C ILE A 333 7.34 0.06 -17.20
N LYS A 334 7.77 -1.19 -17.35
CA LYS A 334 8.32 -1.75 -18.60
C LYS A 334 7.61 -3.06 -18.95
N LYS A 335 7.04 -3.17 -20.17
CA LYS A 335 6.37 -4.39 -20.65
C LYS A 335 7.33 -5.58 -20.59
N GLY A 336 6.83 -6.72 -20.12
CA GLY A 336 7.53 -8.00 -20.00
C GLY A 336 8.49 -8.11 -18.81
N ALA A 337 8.70 -7.04 -18.02
CA ALA A 337 9.62 -7.06 -16.89
C ALA A 337 9.10 -7.91 -15.72
N TRP A 338 10.03 -8.56 -15.01
CA TRP A 338 9.82 -9.12 -13.69
C TRP A 338 10.47 -8.21 -12.64
N TYR A 339 9.69 -7.76 -11.66
CA TYR A 339 10.09 -6.77 -10.66
C TYR A 339 10.71 -7.38 -9.39
N GLY A 340 10.88 -8.70 -9.35
CA GLY A 340 11.71 -9.41 -8.36
C GLY A 340 11.00 -9.85 -7.07
N TRP A 341 9.79 -9.39 -6.76
CA TRP A 341 9.02 -9.97 -5.68
C TRP A 341 8.75 -11.46 -6.00
N PRO A 342 8.99 -12.39 -5.03
CA PRO A 342 9.07 -12.19 -3.59
C PRO A 342 10.51 -12.30 -3.04
N ASP A 343 11.54 -12.16 -3.89
CA ASP A 343 12.94 -12.43 -3.55
C ASP A 343 13.85 -11.20 -3.62
N PHE A 344 13.32 -10.08 -4.09
CA PHE A 344 13.98 -8.78 -4.08
C PHE A 344 13.12 -7.75 -3.34
N SER A 345 13.78 -6.80 -2.68
CA SER A 345 13.18 -5.66 -1.98
C SER A 345 12.53 -4.67 -2.94
N ALA A 346 11.80 -3.68 -2.40
CA ALA A 346 11.31 -2.56 -3.20
C ALA A 346 12.47 -1.81 -3.92
N ALA A 347 13.64 -1.72 -3.28
CA ALA A 347 14.86 -1.15 -3.85
C ALA A 347 15.59 -2.06 -4.86
N LYS A 348 15.05 -3.25 -5.18
CA LYS A 348 15.60 -4.27 -6.11
C LYS A 348 16.90 -4.92 -5.66
N GLU A 349 17.09 -5.05 -4.35
CA GLU A 349 18.18 -5.82 -3.74
C GLU A 349 17.68 -7.19 -3.25
N PRO A 350 18.48 -8.27 -3.27
CA PRO A 350 18.05 -9.59 -2.79
C PRO A 350 17.66 -9.57 -1.30
N VAL A 351 16.46 -10.06 -0.97
CA VAL A 351 15.98 -10.13 0.44
C VAL A 351 16.77 -11.11 1.32
N SER A 352 17.62 -11.94 0.71
CA SER A 352 18.54 -12.83 1.41
C SER A 352 19.76 -12.11 2.02
N LEU A 353 19.93 -10.80 1.77
CA LEU A 353 20.99 -10.02 2.42
C LEU A 353 20.64 -9.79 3.91
N PRO A 354 21.60 -9.90 4.86
CA PRO A 354 21.32 -9.87 6.29
C PRO A 354 20.53 -8.64 6.80
N LYS A 355 20.64 -7.49 6.13
CA LYS A 355 19.92 -6.26 6.50
C LYS A 355 18.39 -6.36 6.38
N PHE A 356 17.89 -7.30 5.59
CA PHE A 356 16.46 -7.55 5.40
C PHE A 356 15.90 -8.63 6.35
N ALA A 357 16.75 -9.26 7.17
CA ALA A 357 16.28 -10.15 8.22
C ALA A 357 15.77 -9.34 9.42
N PRO A 358 14.49 -9.47 9.83
CA PRO A 358 14.04 -8.94 11.11
C PRO A 358 14.69 -9.69 12.29
N PRO A 359 14.55 -9.16 13.53
CA PRO A 359 14.96 -9.86 14.75
C PRO A 359 14.47 -11.32 14.84
N LYS A 360 15.26 -12.20 15.45
CA LYS A 360 15.07 -13.68 15.44
C LYS A 360 13.77 -14.15 16.08
N GLU A 361 13.18 -13.34 16.94
CA GLU A 361 11.87 -13.54 17.55
C GLU A 361 10.72 -13.44 16.52
N HIS A 362 10.90 -12.68 15.44
CA HIS A 362 9.90 -12.57 14.36
C HIS A 362 10.09 -13.62 13.26
N LEU A 363 11.30 -14.19 13.10
CA LEU A 363 11.57 -15.19 12.06
C LEU A 363 10.94 -16.55 12.37
N ALA A 364 10.34 -17.17 11.36
CA ALA A 364 9.96 -18.58 11.37
C ALA A 364 11.20 -19.50 11.26
N GLU A 365 11.05 -20.74 11.72
CA GLU A 365 12.01 -21.81 11.43
C GLU A 365 11.76 -22.32 10.00
N VAL A 366 12.82 -22.45 9.19
CA VAL A 366 12.72 -22.84 7.78
C VAL A 366 13.15 -24.28 7.59
N PHE A 367 12.45 -25.02 6.73
CA PHE A 367 12.70 -26.42 6.42
C PHE A 367 12.91 -26.64 4.92
N VAL A 368 13.68 -27.66 4.58
CA VAL A 368 13.79 -28.21 3.22
C VAL A 368 13.71 -29.73 3.34
N ASN A 369 12.77 -30.37 2.64
CA ASN A 369 12.52 -31.83 2.72
C ASN A 369 12.48 -32.33 4.18
N GLY A 370 11.73 -31.63 5.03
CA GLY A 370 11.57 -31.95 6.45
C GLY A 370 12.77 -31.64 7.36
N LYS A 371 13.91 -31.15 6.85
CA LYS A 371 15.10 -30.80 7.65
C LYS A 371 15.19 -29.30 7.91
N SER A 372 15.34 -28.90 9.18
CA SER A 372 15.57 -27.50 9.57
C SER A 372 16.82 -26.92 8.91
N GLN A 373 16.71 -25.66 8.49
CA GLN A 373 17.78 -24.80 7.97
C GLN A 373 18.07 -23.62 8.93
N GLY A 374 17.40 -23.58 10.10
CA GLY A 374 17.41 -22.44 11.01
C GLY A 374 16.41 -21.34 10.62
N LYS A 375 16.46 -20.24 11.37
CA LYS A 375 15.68 -19.02 11.15
C LYS A 375 16.38 -18.08 10.17
N MET A 376 15.81 -17.86 8.99
CA MET A 376 16.40 -17.00 7.95
C MET A 376 15.36 -16.41 6.99
N VAL A 377 15.71 -15.30 6.33
CA VAL A 377 15.02 -14.83 5.12
C VAL A 377 15.79 -15.38 3.92
N GLY A 378 15.21 -16.38 3.24
CA GLY A 378 15.80 -17.03 2.07
C GLY A 378 15.08 -16.70 0.77
N THR A 379 15.78 -16.82 -0.36
CA THR A 379 15.23 -16.78 -1.73
C THR A 379 14.35 -18.02 -1.96
N VAL A 380 13.06 -17.87 -2.27
CA VAL A 380 12.14 -19.02 -2.43
C VAL A 380 12.06 -19.55 -3.86
N ILE A 381 12.34 -18.71 -4.87
CA ILE A 381 12.37 -19.10 -6.28
C ILE A 381 13.81 -19.47 -6.69
N ASP A 382 13.98 -20.55 -7.46
CA ASP A 382 15.19 -20.77 -8.23
C ASP A 382 15.12 -19.93 -9.51
N HIS A 383 15.71 -18.73 -9.48
CA HIS A 383 15.64 -17.79 -10.60
C HIS A 383 16.26 -18.35 -11.87
N GLN A 384 17.37 -19.10 -11.77
CA GLN A 384 18.03 -19.69 -12.93
C GLN A 384 17.16 -20.78 -13.56
N ALA A 385 16.64 -21.71 -12.76
CA ALA A 385 15.76 -22.77 -13.27
C ALA A 385 14.40 -22.23 -13.77
N SER A 386 13.97 -21.07 -13.27
CA SER A 386 12.77 -20.34 -13.74
C SER A 386 13.01 -19.46 -14.98
N GLY A 387 14.25 -19.35 -15.47
CA GLY A 387 14.59 -18.44 -16.58
C GLY A 387 14.44 -16.95 -16.23
N LEU A 388 14.52 -16.59 -14.95
CA LEU A 388 14.40 -15.23 -14.43
C LEU A 388 15.78 -14.60 -14.25
N THR A 389 15.95 -13.38 -14.77
CA THR A 389 17.08 -12.51 -14.45
C THR A 389 16.74 -11.62 -13.25
N PRO A 390 17.72 -11.19 -12.43
CA PRO A 390 17.51 -10.18 -11.40
C PRO A 390 16.80 -8.92 -11.95
N PRO A 391 15.90 -8.29 -11.18
CA PRO A 391 15.19 -7.09 -11.60
C PRO A 391 16.16 -5.92 -11.80
N ASP A 392 15.86 -5.06 -12.78
CA ASP A 392 16.68 -3.90 -13.12
C ASP A 392 16.50 -2.76 -12.08
N PRO A 393 17.52 -2.38 -11.29
CA PRO A 393 17.43 -1.31 -10.31
C PRO A 393 17.26 0.09 -10.92
N ALA A 394 17.45 0.26 -12.25
CA ALA A 394 17.16 1.50 -12.95
C ALA A 394 15.64 1.74 -13.14
N LEU A 395 14.80 0.73 -12.93
CA LEU A 395 13.34 0.87 -12.94
C LEU A 395 12.80 1.56 -11.67
N VAL A 396 13.62 1.74 -10.63
CA VAL A 396 13.25 2.50 -9.42
C VAL A 396 13.29 4.00 -9.70
N ALA A 397 12.11 4.60 -9.85
CA ALA A 397 11.95 6.05 -10.04
C ALA A 397 11.92 6.80 -8.70
N GLY A 398 11.33 6.21 -7.66
CA GLY A 398 11.25 6.77 -6.32
C GLY A 398 11.45 5.71 -5.22
N LEU A 399 12.12 6.10 -4.14
CA LEU A 399 12.29 5.38 -2.89
C LEU A 399 11.60 6.18 -1.78
N HIS A 400 10.54 5.61 -1.27
CA HIS A 400 9.74 6.13 -0.18
C HIS A 400 10.20 5.48 1.13
N PRO A 401 10.05 6.13 2.29
CA PRO A 401 10.26 5.46 3.57
C PRO A 401 9.40 4.18 3.65
N VAL A 402 9.97 3.06 4.12
CA VAL A 402 9.21 1.80 4.26
C VAL A 402 7.93 1.99 5.09
N ASN A 403 6.87 1.30 4.72
CA ASN A 403 5.51 1.41 5.26
C ASN A 403 4.91 2.84 5.20
N SER A 404 5.38 3.73 4.33
CA SER A 404 4.66 4.97 3.99
C SER A 404 3.41 4.70 3.14
N SER A 405 3.33 3.50 2.55
CA SER A 405 2.18 2.99 1.79
C SER A 405 1.84 3.91 0.60
N PRO A 406 2.76 4.10 -0.37
CA PRO A 406 2.47 4.88 -1.57
C PRO A 406 1.34 4.20 -2.36
N SER A 407 0.25 4.94 -2.54
CA SER A 407 -1.03 4.45 -3.07
C SER A 407 -1.22 4.85 -4.54
N MET A 408 -2.26 5.59 -4.91
CA MET A 408 -2.38 6.07 -6.29
C MET A 408 -1.54 7.34 -6.52
N LEU A 409 -1.32 7.62 -7.80
CA LEU A 409 -0.41 8.63 -8.31
C LEU A 409 -0.93 9.22 -9.62
N ASP A 410 -0.42 10.40 -9.96
CA ASP A 410 -0.65 11.07 -11.23
C ASP A 410 0.53 11.99 -11.60
N VAL A 411 0.64 12.36 -12.88
CA VAL A 411 1.74 13.18 -13.39
C VAL A 411 1.27 14.63 -13.59
N ALA A 412 2.03 15.58 -13.05
CA ALA A 412 1.63 16.98 -13.09
C ALA A 412 1.65 17.56 -14.51
N PRO A 413 0.56 18.22 -14.96
CA PRO A 413 0.45 18.78 -16.30
C PRO A 413 1.33 20.01 -16.49
N ALA A 414 1.51 20.42 -17.75
CA ALA A 414 2.31 21.60 -18.13
C ALA A 414 1.91 22.90 -17.40
N SER A 415 0.64 23.05 -16.99
CA SER A 415 0.14 24.19 -16.23
C SER A 415 0.77 24.34 -14.83
N TRP A 416 1.43 23.31 -14.30
CA TRP A 416 2.14 23.36 -13.01
C TRP A 416 3.57 23.92 -13.11
N GLY A 417 4.03 24.31 -14.31
CA GLY A 417 5.29 25.03 -14.51
C GLY A 417 6.50 24.18 -14.11
N ASP A 418 7.28 24.63 -13.12
CA ASP A 418 8.48 23.93 -12.64
C ASP A 418 8.22 22.49 -12.18
N TRP A 419 6.98 22.15 -11.80
CA TRP A 419 6.59 20.78 -11.44
C TRP A 419 6.02 19.96 -12.60
N ALA A 420 5.98 20.48 -13.84
CA ALA A 420 5.43 19.75 -14.99
C ALA A 420 6.24 18.47 -15.30
N GLY A 421 5.53 17.34 -15.42
CA GLY A 421 6.13 16.01 -15.59
C GLY A 421 6.68 15.40 -14.30
N HIS A 422 6.52 16.04 -13.13
CA HIS A 422 6.77 15.38 -11.86
C HIS A 422 5.65 14.41 -11.53
N ILE A 423 6.01 13.28 -10.94
CA ILE A 423 5.07 12.27 -10.47
C ILE A 423 4.67 12.65 -9.04
N PHE A 424 3.37 12.81 -8.79
CA PHE A 424 2.82 13.05 -7.45
C PHE A 424 2.18 11.78 -6.94
N VAL A 425 2.50 11.39 -5.71
CA VAL A 425 2.09 10.12 -5.10
C VAL A 425 1.45 10.39 -3.75
N ALA A 426 0.27 9.80 -3.53
CA ALA A 426 -0.37 9.79 -2.22
C ALA A 426 0.28 8.73 -1.33
N GLU A 427 0.83 9.10 -0.18
CA GLU A 427 1.32 8.16 0.85
C GLU A 427 0.26 8.01 1.94
N TRP A 428 -0.43 6.87 1.95
CA TRP A 428 -1.56 6.57 2.83
C TRP A 428 -1.16 6.35 4.30
N GLY A 429 0.13 6.11 4.54
CA GLY A 429 0.75 6.02 5.86
C GLY A 429 0.77 4.62 6.46
N ASP A 430 1.47 4.49 7.58
CA ASP A 430 1.75 3.19 8.19
C ASP A 430 0.57 2.59 8.98
N LEU A 431 0.73 1.31 9.29
CA LEU A 431 -0.20 0.50 10.09
C LEU A 431 0.53 -0.22 11.21
N ALA A 432 1.53 0.43 11.82
CA ALA A 432 2.22 -0.13 12.97
C ALA A 432 1.28 -0.17 14.21
N PRO A 433 1.50 -1.12 15.15
CA PRO A 433 2.46 -2.23 15.06
C PRO A 433 2.09 -3.45 14.17
N PRO A 434 0.83 -3.74 13.74
CA PRO A 434 0.52 -4.93 12.93
C PRO A 434 1.41 -5.21 11.72
N THR A 435 1.69 -4.20 10.89
CA THR A 435 2.52 -4.39 9.68
C THR A 435 4.01 -4.31 9.96
N ASN A 436 4.41 -3.56 11.00
CA ASN A 436 5.81 -3.46 11.39
C ASN A 436 5.96 -3.15 12.90
N PRO A 437 6.19 -4.17 13.75
CA PRO A 437 6.38 -3.96 15.19
C PRO A 437 7.67 -3.22 15.55
N LEU A 438 8.62 -3.09 14.62
CA LEU A 438 9.88 -2.38 14.82
C LEU A 438 9.69 -0.85 14.72
N ARG A 439 8.64 -0.39 14.01
CA ARG A 439 8.32 1.04 13.85
C ARG A 439 7.94 1.69 15.18
N LYS A 440 8.44 2.91 15.41
CA LYS A 440 8.20 3.73 16.61
C LYS A 440 7.68 5.15 16.33
N GLN A 441 7.66 5.57 15.07
CA GLN A 441 7.22 6.90 14.65
C GLN A 441 6.33 6.78 13.40
N PRO A 442 5.25 7.57 13.29
CA PRO A 442 4.39 7.57 12.11
C PRO A 442 5.14 7.96 10.82
N VAL A 443 4.71 7.41 9.70
CA VAL A 443 5.24 7.75 8.37
C VAL A 443 4.12 7.75 7.32
N GLY A 444 4.36 8.42 6.18
CA GLY A 444 3.32 8.72 5.18
C GLY A 444 2.32 9.76 5.69
N SER A 445 1.03 9.57 5.40
CA SER A 445 -0.06 10.55 5.60
C SER A 445 0.24 11.89 4.93
N ARG A 446 0.71 11.85 3.68
CA ARG A 446 1.20 13.03 2.94
C ARG A 446 1.14 12.81 1.41
N ILE A 447 1.28 13.90 0.66
CA ILE A 447 1.60 13.85 -0.77
C ILE A 447 3.11 14.08 -0.93
N VAL A 448 3.76 13.23 -1.73
CA VAL A 448 5.16 13.40 -2.15
C VAL A 448 5.24 13.61 -3.67
N ARG A 449 6.37 14.13 -4.13
CA ARG A 449 6.71 14.27 -5.55
C ARG A 449 8.05 13.63 -5.89
N ILE A 450 8.17 13.14 -7.12
CA ILE A 450 9.40 12.62 -7.74
C ILE A 450 9.68 13.44 -9.00
N ASP A 451 10.94 13.79 -9.21
CA ASP A 451 11.42 14.32 -10.50
C ASP A 451 12.04 13.18 -11.32
N PRO A 452 11.35 12.61 -12.31
CA PRO A 452 11.87 11.49 -13.09
C PRO A 452 13.08 11.86 -13.98
N LYS A 453 13.37 13.16 -14.18
CA LYS A 453 14.46 13.64 -15.06
C LYS A 453 15.80 13.72 -14.34
N THR A 454 15.81 13.93 -13.03
CA THR A 454 17.04 14.09 -12.24
C THR A 454 17.75 12.78 -11.89
N GLY A 455 17.05 11.64 -11.94
CA GLY A 455 17.52 10.37 -11.40
C GLY A 455 17.65 10.33 -9.87
N GLN A 456 17.23 11.38 -9.15
CA GLN A 456 17.20 11.37 -7.68
C GLN A 456 16.07 10.47 -7.19
N LYS A 457 16.43 9.33 -6.61
CA LYS A 457 15.45 8.35 -6.11
C LYS A 457 14.74 8.79 -4.83
N GLN A 458 15.29 9.68 -4.02
CA GLN A 458 14.63 10.08 -2.76
C GLN A 458 13.39 10.94 -3.04
N VAL A 459 12.21 10.46 -2.63
CA VAL A 459 10.97 11.25 -2.77
C VAL A 459 10.99 12.52 -1.94
N MET A 460 10.43 13.60 -2.47
CA MET A 460 10.39 14.91 -1.83
C MET A 460 8.97 15.19 -1.30
N PRO A 461 8.77 15.59 -0.02
CA PRO A 461 7.46 15.99 0.48
C PRO A 461 6.88 17.17 -0.30
N PHE A 462 5.57 17.14 -0.58
CA PHE A 462 4.85 18.24 -1.22
C PHE A 462 3.72 18.79 -0.34
N ILE A 463 2.85 17.95 0.23
CA ILE A 463 1.85 18.39 1.21
C ILE A 463 1.89 17.42 2.38
N HIS A 464 2.10 17.92 3.58
CA HIS A 464 2.04 17.10 4.79
C HIS A 464 1.44 17.87 5.97
N ASN A 465 1.02 17.15 6.99
CA ASN A 465 0.67 17.76 8.28
C ASN A 465 1.92 18.33 8.96
N ARG A 466 1.73 19.26 9.90
CA ARG A 466 2.80 19.91 10.68
C ARG A 466 3.73 18.94 11.41
N ARG A 467 3.26 17.75 11.79
CA ARG A 467 4.08 16.61 12.24
C ARG A 467 3.78 15.38 11.37
N PRO A 468 4.67 14.37 11.30
CA PRO A 468 4.39 13.12 10.59
C PRO A 468 3.12 12.42 11.09
N GLY A 469 2.40 11.74 10.18
CA GLY A 469 1.21 10.94 10.48
C GLY A 469 -0.14 11.67 10.41
N PRO A 470 -1.25 10.95 10.64
CA PRO A 470 -2.61 11.45 10.44
C PRO A 470 -2.98 12.64 11.33
N ALA A 471 -3.77 13.58 10.81
CA ALA A 471 -4.17 14.80 11.50
C ALA A 471 -5.00 14.55 12.78
N SER A 472 -5.80 13.47 12.80
CA SER A 472 -6.56 13.06 13.99
C SER A 472 -5.67 12.71 15.19
N THR A 473 -4.48 12.13 14.96
CA THR A 473 -3.49 11.85 16.02
C THR A 473 -2.86 13.13 16.58
N GLN A 474 -3.08 14.27 15.91
CA GLN A 474 -2.49 15.56 16.23
C GLN A 474 -3.49 16.56 16.84
N GLY A 475 -4.74 16.15 17.06
CA GLY A 475 -5.82 17.03 17.51
C GLY A 475 -6.44 17.87 16.40
N ALA A 476 -6.14 17.59 15.12
CA ALA A 476 -6.59 18.32 13.95
C ALA A 476 -7.52 17.48 13.05
N LYS A 477 -8.34 16.61 13.66
CA LYS A 477 -9.25 15.69 12.95
C LYS A 477 -10.12 16.45 11.94
N GLY A 478 -10.10 16.02 10.68
CA GLY A 478 -10.89 16.62 9.59
C GLY A 478 -10.42 18.01 9.13
N MET A 479 -9.28 18.50 9.63
CA MET A 479 -8.65 19.77 9.27
C MET A 479 -7.29 19.59 8.57
N GLY A 480 -6.75 18.37 8.55
CA GLY A 480 -5.50 18.00 7.90
C GLY A 480 -5.63 16.65 7.17
N LEU A 481 -4.53 16.16 6.61
CA LEU A 481 -4.51 14.84 5.96
C LEU A 481 -4.66 13.71 6.99
N GLU A 482 -5.56 12.76 6.79
CA GLU A 482 -5.60 11.53 7.59
C GLU A 482 -4.78 10.45 6.87
N ARG A 483 -5.29 9.99 5.72
CA ARG A 483 -4.69 8.93 4.89
C ARG A 483 -4.98 9.17 3.40
N PRO A 484 -4.18 10.00 2.71
CA PRO A 484 -4.28 10.21 1.26
C PRO A 484 -4.15 8.89 0.51
N PHE A 485 -5.11 8.56 -0.36
CA PHE A 485 -5.12 7.32 -1.13
C PHE A 485 -5.02 7.55 -2.63
N ASP A 486 -5.67 8.60 -3.16
CA ASP A 486 -5.59 8.98 -4.56
C ASP A 486 -5.22 10.46 -4.72
N VAL A 487 -4.50 10.75 -5.80
CA VAL A 487 -4.13 12.10 -6.23
C VAL A 487 -4.24 12.16 -7.75
N LYS A 488 -5.05 13.09 -8.27
CA LYS A 488 -5.24 13.28 -9.72
C LYS A 488 -5.33 14.75 -10.09
N PHE A 489 -4.86 15.09 -11.29
CA PHE A 489 -5.03 16.42 -11.87
C PHE A 489 -6.33 16.51 -12.65
N GLY A 490 -7.18 17.48 -12.31
CA GLY A 490 -8.49 17.67 -12.92
C GLY A 490 -8.45 18.48 -14.22
N PRO A 491 -9.58 18.53 -14.96
CA PRO A 491 -9.69 19.28 -16.20
C PRO A 491 -9.56 20.80 -16.03
N ASP A 492 -9.66 21.31 -14.80
CA ASP A 492 -9.39 22.71 -14.43
C ASP A 492 -7.90 22.97 -14.09
N GLY A 493 -7.04 21.96 -14.22
CA GLY A 493 -5.61 22.03 -13.90
C GLY A 493 -5.29 22.01 -12.40
N ALA A 494 -6.28 21.83 -11.53
CA ALA A 494 -6.06 21.66 -10.09
C ALA A 494 -5.67 20.22 -9.75
N MET A 495 -4.92 20.03 -8.67
CA MET A 495 -4.71 18.71 -8.08
C MET A 495 -5.85 18.42 -7.10
N TYR A 496 -6.38 17.21 -7.13
CA TYR A 496 -7.37 16.72 -6.19
C TYR A 496 -6.80 15.53 -5.44
N ILE A 497 -7.07 15.45 -4.13
CA ILE A 497 -6.62 14.38 -3.25
C ILE A 497 -7.84 13.71 -2.65
N VAL A 498 -7.96 12.39 -2.83
CA VAL A 498 -8.86 11.56 -2.03
C VAL A 498 -8.15 11.20 -0.74
N ASP A 499 -8.67 11.70 0.37
CA ASP A 499 -8.30 11.28 1.70
C ASP A 499 -9.29 10.21 2.18
N TYR A 500 -8.80 8.99 2.39
CA TYR A 500 -9.60 7.85 2.84
C TYR A 500 -10.23 8.10 4.22
N GLY A 501 -9.64 9.00 5.01
CA GLY A 501 -10.09 9.33 6.35
C GLY A 501 -9.37 8.54 7.44
N GLN A 502 -9.96 8.55 8.63
CA GLN A 502 -9.36 8.00 9.84
C GLN A 502 -9.40 6.47 9.86
N VAL A 503 -8.30 5.84 10.25
CA VAL A 503 -8.20 4.41 10.57
C VAL A 503 -7.55 4.27 11.93
N ILE A 504 -8.23 3.58 12.85
CA ILE A 504 -7.74 3.30 14.20
C ILE A 504 -7.10 1.90 14.20
N THR A 505 -5.93 1.76 14.81
CA THR A 505 -5.30 0.44 15.03
C THR A 505 -5.65 -0.05 16.43
N ASP A 506 -6.35 -1.17 16.55
CA ASP A 506 -6.69 -1.84 17.82
C ASP A 506 -6.19 -3.29 17.82
N MET A 507 -5.23 -3.58 18.70
CA MET A 507 -4.67 -4.92 18.88
C MET A 507 -5.61 -5.90 19.58
N GLU A 508 -6.63 -5.42 20.31
CA GLU A 508 -7.65 -6.29 20.93
C GLU A 508 -8.61 -6.88 19.87
N ARG A 509 -8.71 -6.29 18.67
CA ARG A 509 -9.34 -6.92 17.50
C ARG A 509 -8.55 -8.14 17.03
N ALA A 510 -7.23 -8.02 16.88
CA ALA A 510 -6.37 -9.13 16.45
C ALA A 510 -6.45 -10.34 17.39
N LYS A 511 -6.50 -10.12 18.72
CA LYS A 511 -6.69 -11.20 19.71
C LYS A 511 -8.01 -11.97 19.56
N ARG A 512 -9.02 -11.35 18.95
CA ARG A 512 -10.34 -11.95 18.63
C ARG A 512 -10.38 -12.58 17.23
N GLY A 513 -9.26 -12.62 16.51
CA GLY A 513 -9.17 -13.14 15.14
C GLY A 513 -9.69 -12.16 14.06
N LEU A 514 -9.87 -10.88 14.41
CA LEU A 514 -10.38 -9.83 13.53
C LEU A 514 -9.23 -8.96 12.99
N PRO A 515 -9.39 -8.31 11.83
CA PRO A 515 -8.41 -7.32 11.36
C PRO A 515 -8.16 -6.21 12.42
N PRO A 516 -6.90 -5.85 12.69
CA PRO A 516 -6.55 -4.85 13.71
C PRO A 516 -6.80 -3.40 13.28
N HIS A 517 -7.36 -3.18 12.10
CA HIS A 517 -7.54 -1.86 11.50
C HIS A 517 -9.03 -1.53 11.36
N GLU A 518 -9.46 -0.47 12.03
CA GLU A 518 -10.84 -0.04 12.10
C GLU A 518 -11.02 1.31 11.39
N PRO A 519 -11.34 1.30 10.08
CA PRO A 519 -11.61 2.52 9.33
C PRO A 519 -12.91 3.17 9.81
N GLN A 520 -12.92 4.50 9.94
CA GLN A 520 -14.01 5.26 10.54
C GLN A 520 -14.90 5.91 9.46
N ALA A 521 -16.16 5.46 9.34
CA ALA A 521 -17.10 5.96 8.35
C ALA A 521 -17.34 7.48 8.49
N GLY A 522 -17.65 8.15 7.37
CA GLY A 522 -17.93 9.59 7.34
C GLY A 522 -16.73 10.49 7.66
N THR A 523 -15.50 9.97 7.63
CA THR A 523 -14.27 10.77 7.89
C THR A 523 -13.44 11.06 6.64
N GLY A 524 -13.82 10.53 5.48
CA GLY A 524 -13.13 10.76 4.21
C GLY A 524 -13.40 12.16 3.64
N ILE A 525 -12.42 12.71 2.93
CA ILE A 525 -12.40 14.12 2.47
C ILE A 525 -11.84 14.18 1.05
N ILE A 526 -12.40 15.04 0.20
CA ILE A 526 -11.74 15.47 -1.05
C ILE A 526 -11.11 16.84 -0.80
N TRP A 527 -9.80 16.92 -0.97
CA TRP A 527 -9.06 18.18 -0.98
C TRP A 527 -8.78 18.63 -2.41
N LYS A 528 -8.75 19.94 -2.62
CA LYS A 528 -8.31 20.59 -3.87
C LYS A 528 -7.09 21.43 -3.59
N VAL A 529 -6.10 21.35 -4.47
CA VAL A 529 -4.85 22.09 -4.40
C VAL A 529 -4.70 22.87 -5.71
N THR A 530 -4.47 24.17 -5.59
CA THR A 530 -4.30 25.05 -6.74
C THR A 530 -3.09 25.95 -6.54
N LYS A 531 -2.48 26.35 -7.65
CA LYS A 531 -1.49 27.42 -7.66
C LYS A 531 -2.19 28.75 -7.32
N SER A 532 -1.71 29.42 -6.27
CA SER A 532 -2.08 30.80 -5.94
C SER A 532 -1.56 31.74 -7.02
N LYS A 533 -2.29 32.84 -7.26
CA LYS A 533 -1.87 33.90 -8.19
C LYS A 533 -0.78 34.77 -7.59
#